data_AF-A0A4R5AF15-F1
#
_entry.id   AF-A0A4R5AF15-F1
#
_cell.length_a   1.000
_cell.length_b   1.000
_cell.length_c   1.000
_cell.angle_alpha   90.00
_cell.angle_beta   90.00
_cell.angle_gamma   90.00
#
_symmetry.space_group_name_H-M   'P 1'
#
loop_
_entity.id
_entity.type
_entity.pdbx_description
1 polymer ?
#
loop_
_entity_poly.entity_id
_entity_poly.type
_entity_poly.pdbx_seq_one_letter_code
_entity_poly.pdbx_strand_id
1 'polypeptide(L)'
;MAWRVPERAARHQGVCMNEFGPYEIAYLCGGPERVAQTAVLVLYEKRRVRVSRGTHRVEAVRREADDPVQEAVLAEIPGTGRLLGQVLAAVAGTDEVRAVGDALREAGMLRRSRPTRAGKALRREAAEAAADDAGRLAALGPDGVEDAKMREILRTGDPKPIKLPRPPGRGHRNLESSTLSDTQYGGGGGTGGY
;
A
#
# COMPACT_ATOMS: atom_id res chain seq x y z
N MET A 1 -35.46 1.95 13.79
CA MET A 1 -34.54 3.11 13.71
C MET A 1 -34.19 3.29 12.24
N ALA A 2 -34.77 4.30 11.59
CA ALA A 2 -34.64 4.54 10.15
C ALA A 2 -33.50 5.54 9.90
N TRP A 3 -32.43 5.10 9.23
CA TRP A 3 -31.35 5.96 8.78
C TRP A 3 -31.82 6.74 7.55
N ARG A 4 -31.90 8.06 7.69
CA ARG A 4 -32.33 9.01 6.67
C ARG A 4 -31.16 9.29 5.73
N VAL A 5 -31.31 8.91 4.46
CA VAL A 5 -30.42 9.30 3.36
C VAL A 5 -30.63 10.79 3.07
N PRO A 6 -29.60 11.66 3.07
CA PRO A 6 -29.77 13.02 2.60
C PRO A 6 -29.66 13.06 1.07
N GLU A 7 -30.82 13.20 0.44
CA GLU A 7 -30.99 13.65 -0.93
C GLU A 7 -30.44 15.09 -1.07
N ARG A 8 -29.40 15.30 -1.89
CA ARG A 8 -28.97 16.65 -2.27
C ARG A 8 -28.99 16.82 -3.78
N ALA A 9 -29.90 17.71 -4.16
CA ALA A 9 -30.21 18.16 -5.50
C ALA A 9 -29.04 18.83 -6.21
N ALA A 10 -28.99 18.59 -7.53
CA ALA A 10 -28.12 19.25 -8.49
C ALA A 10 -28.28 20.78 -8.45
N ARG A 11 -27.16 21.48 -8.28
CA ARG A 11 -26.97 22.87 -8.69
C ARG A 11 -25.59 23.00 -9.32
N HIS A 12 -25.54 23.22 -10.62
CA HIS A 12 -24.35 23.71 -11.31
C HIS A 12 -24.01 25.11 -10.78
N GLN A 13 -23.03 25.20 -9.88
CA GLN A 13 -22.30 26.41 -9.52
C GLN A 13 -20.82 26.07 -9.61
N GLY A 14 -19.99 27.04 -10.05
CA GLY A 14 -18.58 26.84 -10.35
C GLY A 14 -17.88 26.03 -9.26
N VAL A 15 -17.39 24.85 -9.65
CA VAL A 15 -16.78 23.92 -8.70
C VAL A 15 -15.43 24.49 -8.30
N CYS A 16 -15.35 24.97 -7.08
CA CYS A 16 -14.14 25.47 -6.45
C CYS A 16 -13.30 24.26 -5.99
N MET A 17 -11.97 24.36 -5.99
CA MET A 17 -11.05 23.31 -5.49
C MET A 17 -11.44 22.66 -4.16
N ASN A 18 -12.18 23.36 -3.30
CA ASN A 18 -12.55 22.91 -1.97
C ASN A 18 -13.52 21.70 -1.92
N GLU A 19 -14.10 21.29 -3.05
CA GLU A 19 -15.04 20.16 -3.10
C GLU A 19 -14.35 18.81 -3.38
N PHE A 20 -13.17 18.81 -4.02
CA PHE A 20 -12.47 17.59 -4.38
C PHE A 20 -11.24 17.38 -3.49
N GLY A 21 -11.20 16.23 -2.83
CA GLY A 21 -10.12 15.85 -1.94
C GLY A 21 -8.87 15.35 -2.68
N PRO A 22 -7.82 15.02 -1.91
CA PRO A 22 -6.56 14.54 -2.47
C PRO A 22 -6.72 13.22 -3.24
N TYR A 23 -7.68 12.36 -2.91
CA TYR A 23 -7.92 11.12 -3.63
C TYR A 23 -8.60 11.32 -4.98
N GLU A 24 -9.56 12.24 -5.07
CA GLU A 24 -10.17 12.62 -6.35
C GLU A 24 -9.14 13.27 -7.28
N ILE A 25 -8.30 14.17 -6.75
CA ILE A 25 -7.20 14.77 -7.51
C ILE A 25 -6.20 13.68 -7.96
N ALA A 26 -5.83 12.77 -7.07
CA ALA A 26 -4.92 11.67 -7.37
C ALA A 26 -5.47 10.76 -8.48
N TYR A 27 -6.72 10.32 -8.35
CA TYR A 27 -7.39 9.50 -9.36
C TYR A 27 -7.47 10.26 -10.68
N LEU A 28 -7.84 11.53 -10.61
CA LEU A 28 -7.93 12.35 -11.78
C LEU A 28 -6.57 12.45 -12.46
N CYS A 29 -5.45 12.69 -11.79
CA CYS A 29 -4.14 12.91 -12.39
C CYS A 29 -3.41 11.62 -12.81
N GLY A 30 -3.44 10.58 -11.98
CA GLY A 30 -2.67 9.35 -12.18
C GLY A 30 -3.47 8.05 -12.02
N GLY A 31 -4.79 8.14 -11.89
CA GLY A 31 -5.66 6.96 -11.79
C GLY A 31 -5.61 6.27 -10.42
N PRO A 32 -6.08 5.01 -10.34
CA PRO A 32 -6.26 4.30 -9.08
C PRO A 32 -4.94 4.05 -8.34
N GLU A 33 -3.84 3.83 -9.06
CA GLU A 33 -2.52 3.64 -8.44
C GLU A 33 -2.04 4.92 -7.74
N ARG A 34 -2.32 6.10 -8.31
CA ARG A 34 -1.99 7.37 -7.68
C ARG A 34 -2.77 7.57 -6.38
N VAL A 35 -4.03 7.14 -6.32
CA VAL A 35 -4.83 7.16 -5.09
C VAL A 35 -4.16 6.34 -4.00
N ALA A 36 -3.75 5.11 -4.34
CA ALA A 36 -3.05 4.23 -3.40
C ALA A 36 -1.74 4.86 -2.90
N GLN A 37 -0.96 5.49 -3.78
CA GLN A 37 0.27 6.19 -3.41
C GLN A 37 0.00 7.35 -2.45
N THR A 38 -1.01 8.17 -2.74
CA THR A 38 -1.42 9.28 -1.86
C THR A 38 -1.86 8.78 -0.50
N ALA A 39 -2.64 7.69 -0.43
CA ALA A 39 -3.07 7.10 0.83
C ALA A 39 -1.89 6.56 1.67
N VAL A 40 -0.92 5.89 1.03
CA VAL A 40 0.30 5.44 1.69
C VAL A 40 1.13 6.62 2.22
N LEU A 41 1.25 7.71 1.45
CA LEU A 41 1.97 8.91 1.89
C LEU A 41 1.31 9.55 3.12
N VAL A 42 -0.02 9.71 3.11
CA VAL A 42 -0.76 10.26 4.27
C VAL A 42 -0.54 9.41 5.52
N LEU A 43 -0.59 8.08 5.39
CA LEU A 43 -0.30 7.17 6.51
C LEU A 43 1.16 7.25 6.96
N TYR A 44 2.10 7.47 6.04
CA TYR A 44 3.53 7.61 6.34
C TYR A 44 3.81 8.89 7.13
N GLU A 45 3.25 10.02 6.71
CA GLU A 45 3.39 11.31 7.40
C GLU A 45 2.81 11.26 8.81
N LYS A 46 1.66 10.60 8.98
CA LYS A 46 1.04 10.33 10.28
C LYS A 46 1.78 9.28 11.11
N ARG A 47 2.90 8.74 10.61
CA ARG A 47 3.72 7.69 11.25
C ARG A 47 2.94 6.42 11.57
N ARG A 48 1.87 6.14 10.81
CA ARG A 48 1.04 4.94 10.93
C ARG A 48 1.62 3.78 10.12
N VAL A 49 2.34 4.10 9.04
CA VAL A 49 3.16 3.13 8.30
C VAL A 49 4.61 3.58 8.21
N ARG A 50 5.51 2.62 7.99
CA ARG A 50 6.91 2.87 7.65
C ARG A 50 7.22 2.20 6.33
N VAL A 51 8.03 2.87 5.51
CA VAL A 51 8.55 2.30 4.27
C VAL A 51 10.07 2.24 4.32
N SER A 52 10.61 1.04 4.08
CA SER A 52 12.05 0.81 3.97
C SER A 52 12.56 1.30 2.61
N ARG A 53 13.62 2.11 2.62
CA ARG A 53 14.23 2.65 1.39
C ARG A 53 14.85 1.57 0.51
N GLY A 54 15.53 0.58 1.10
CA GLY A 54 16.27 -0.43 0.34
C GLY A 54 15.43 -1.59 -0.17
N THR A 55 14.38 -1.96 0.57
CA THR A 55 13.54 -3.13 0.25
C THR A 55 12.14 -2.76 -0.25
N HIS A 56 11.80 -1.46 -0.22
CA HIS A 56 10.46 -0.93 -0.52
C HIS A 56 9.38 -1.61 0.33
N ARG A 57 9.75 -2.11 1.50
CA ARG A 57 8.83 -2.83 2.37
C ARG A 57 8.04 -1.86 3.22
N VAL A 58 6.72 -1.99 3.17
CA VAL A 58 5.75 -1.24 3.96
C VAL A 58 5.38 -2.05 5.19
N GLU A 59 5.44 -1.42 6.36
CA GLU A 59 5.08 -2.00 7.65
C GLU A 59 4.06 -1.10 8.35
N ALA A 60 3.00 -1.69 8.89
CA ALA A 60 2.01 -0.98 9.69
C ALA A 60 2.52 -0.83 11.13
N VAL A 61 2.78 0.40 11.54
CA VAL A 61 3.18 0.77 12.91
C VAL A 61 1.95 0.94 13.80
N ARG A 62 0.88 1.53 13.25
CA ARG A 62 -0.42 1.68 13.89
C ARG A 62 -1.53 1.34 12.91
N ARG A 63 -2.55 0.62 13.37
CA ARG A 63 -3.72 0.23 12.56
C ARG A 63 -4.89 1.16 12.80
N GLU A 64 -4.68 2.44 12.50
CA GLU A 64 -5.68 3.49 12.61
C GLU A 64 -5.91 4.09 11.23
N ALA A 65 -7.13 4.03 10.71
CA ALA A 65 -7.50 4.66 9.45
C ALA A 65 -8.42 5.84 9.72
N ASP A 66 -8.27 6.93 8.97
CA ASP A 66 -9.21 8.06 9.03
C ASP A 66 -10.28 7.98 7.93
N ASP A 67 -10.09 7.13 6.93
CA ASP A 67 -10.99 6.95 5.80
C ASP A 67 -10.89 5.52 5.22
N PRO A 68 -11.87 5.10 4.38
CA PRO A 68 -11.91 3.75 3.83
C PRO A 68 -10.71 3.36 2.96
N VAL A 69 -10.09 4.31 2.26
CA VAL A 69 -8.93 4.01 1.40
C VAL A 69 -7.70 3.73 2.28
N GLN A 70 -7.52 4.47 3.36
CA GLN A 70 -6.49 4.17 4.37
C GLN A 70 -6.73 2.81 5.04
N GLU A 71 -7.98 2.45 5.31
CA GLU A 71 -8.35 1.15 5.86
C GLU A 71 -7.95 0.02 4.91
N ALA A 72 -8.26 0.16 3.62
CA ALA A 72 -7.86 -0.78 2.58
C ALA A 72 -6.32 -0.94 2.52
N VAL A 73 -5.56 0.15 2.62
CA VAL A 73 -4.09 0.10 2.67
C VAL A 73 -3.60 -0.70 3.87
N LEU A 74 -4.14 -0.44 5.06
CA LEU A 74 -3.74 -1.12 6.30
C LEU A 74 -4.14 -2.60 6.30
N ALA A 75 -5.25 -2.96 5.65
CA ALA A 75 -5.68 -4.35 5.46
C ALA A 75 -4.71 -5.15 4.58
N GLU A 76 -4.13 -4.53 3.55
CA GLU A 76 -3.18 -5.18 2.64
C GLU A 76 -1.78 -5.41 3.23
N ILE A 77 -1.48 -4.79 4.39
CA ILE A 77 -0.20 -4.90 5.07
C ILE A 77 -0.30 -5.96 6.19
N PRO A 78 0.23 -7.18 6.01
CA PRO A 78 0.28 -8.18 7.09
C PRO A 78 1.22 -7.71 8.22
N GLY A 79 1.18 -8.35 9.39
CA GLY A 79 2.17 -8.09 10.47
C GLY A 79 3.63 -8.32 10.02
N THR A 80 3.76 -9.20 9.03
CA THR A 80 4.82 -9.27 8.02
C THR A 80 5.47 -7.95 7.63
N GLY A 81 4.67 -7.02 7.15
CA GLY A 81 5.05 -6.06 6.12
C GLY A 81 4.90 -6.64 4.70
N ARG A 82 4.81 -5.78 3.68
CA ARG A 82 4.63 -6.18 2.27
C ARG A 82 5.35 -5.21 1.34
N LEU A 83 5.72 -5.65 0.14
CA LEU A 83 6.34 -4.78 -0.85
C LEU A 83 5.36 -3.67 -1.26
N LEU A 84 5.87 -2.44 -1.40
CA LEU A 84 5.07 -1.27 -1.71
C LEU A 84 4.30 -1.43 -3.00
N GLY A 85 4.94 -1.85 -4.09
CA GLY A 85 4.26 -2.05 -5.37
C GLY A 85 3.12 -3.06 -5.29
N GLN A 86 3.25 -4.10 -4.47
CA GLN A 86 2.17 -5.08 -4.24
C GLN A 86 1.01 -4.48 -3.44
N VAL A 87 1.28 -3.66 -2.43
CA VAL A 87 0.26 -2.94 -1.67
C VAL A 87 -0.48 -1.97 -2.59
N LEU A 88 0.26 -1.17 -3.37
CA LEU A 88 -0.31 -0.19 -4.30
C LEU A 88 -1.21 -0.86 -5.35
N ALA A 89 -0.75 -1.96 -5.96
CA ALA A 89 -1.52 -2.70 -6.95
C ALA A 89 -2.79 -3.34 -6.36
N ALA A 90 -2.72 -3.87 -5.14
CA ALA A 90 -3.87 -4.46 -4.47
C ALA A 90 -4.91 -3.39 -4.11
N VAL A 91 -4.49 -2.29 -3.48
CA VAL A 91 -5.35 -1.16 -3.10
C VAL A 91 -5.98 -0.50 -4.32
N ALA A 92 -5.23 -0.32 -5.41
CA ALA A 92 -5.76 0.23 -6.66
C ALA A 92 -6.93 -0.59 -7.24
N GLY A 93 -7.04 -1.87 -6.86
CA GLY A 93 -8.10 -2.78 -7.29
C GLY A 93 -9.34 -2.80 -6.41
N THR A 94 -9.36 -2.12 -5.25
CA THR A 94 -10.45 -2.23 -4.27
C THR A 94 -11.66 -1.37 -4.63
N ASP A 95 -12.80 -1.66 -3.99
CA ASP A 95 -14.06 -0.96 -4.25
C ASP A 95 -14.04 0.48 -3.75
N GLU A 96 -13.26 0.79 -2.71
CA GLU A 96 -13.08 2.15 -2.19
C GLU A 96 -12.40 3.05 -3.23
N VAL A 97 -11.37 2.55 -3.92
CA VAL A 97 -10.70 3.30 -5.00
C VAL A 97 -11.58 3.40 -6.25
N ARG A 98 -12.40 2.37 -6.52
CA ARG A 98 -13.39 2.45 -7.61
C ARG A 98 -14.44 3.52 -7.33
N ALA A 99 -14.93 3.61 -6.09
CA ALA A 99 -15.90 4.61 -5.66
C ALA A 99 -15.41 6.05 -5.88
N VAL A 100 -14.12 6.33 -5.65
CA VAL A 100 -13.50 7.63 -5.99
C VAL A 100 -13.62 7.93 -7.49
N GLY A 101 -13.32 6.93 -8.33
CA GLY A 101 -13.46 7.04 -9.78
C GLY A 101 -14.91 7.23 -10.25
N ASP A 102 -15.86 6.57 -9.58
CA ASP A 102 -17.29 6.70 -9.87
C ASP A 102 -17.81 8.09 -9.49
N ALA A 103 -17.46 8.61 -8.31
CA ALA A 103 -17.80 9.96 -7.89
C ALA A 103 -17.31 11.02 -8.89
N LEU A 104 -16.09 10.85 -9.42
CA LEU A 104 -15.56 11.74 -10.48
C LEU A 104 -16.32 11.64 -11.81
N ARG A 105 -16.88 10.47 -12.15
CA ARG A 105 -17.71 10.30 -13.35
C ARG A 105 -19.07 10.94 -13.15
N GLU A 106 -19.68 10.74 -11.98
CA GLU A 106 -20.95 11.36 -11.60
C GLU A 106 -20.85 12.89 -11.58
N ALA A 107 -19.73 13.42 -11.07
CA ALA A 107 -19.42 14.85 -11.11
C ALA A 107 -19.04 15.39 -12.50
N GLY A 108 -18.98 14.54 -13.54
CA GLY A 108 -18.64 14.96 -14.90
C GLY A 108 -17.17 15.32 -15.12
N MET A 109 -16.28 14.95 -14.20
CA MET A 109 -14.83 15.20 -14.28
C MET A 109 -14.12 14.14 -15.13
N LEU A 110 -14.69 12.94 -15.20
CA LEU A 110 -14.21 11.83 -16.02
C LEU A 110 -15.27 11.37 -17.03
N ARG A 111 -14.81 11.05 -18.24
CA ARG A 111 -15.56 10.27 -19.22
C ARG A 111 -14.83 8.95 -19.44
N ARG A 112 -15.41 7.85 -18.94
CA ARG A 112 -14.74 6.54 -18.79
C ARG A 112 -13.49 6.69 -17.91
N SER A 113 -12.31 6.68 -18.51
CA SER A 113 -11.01 6.87 -17.84
C SER A 113 -10.29 8.15 -18.27
N ARG A 114 -10.93 8.99 -19.09
CA ARG A 114 -10.33 10.22 -19.63
C ARG A 114 -10.92 11.46 -18.95
N PRO A 115 -10.09 12.41 -18.49
CA PRO A 115 -10.57 13.70 -18.01
C PRO A 115 -11.40 14.46 -19.03
N THR A 116 -12.51 15.02 -18.58
CA THR A 116 -13.30 15.98 -19.35
C THR A 116 -12.61 17.34 -19.38
N ARG A 117 -13.21 18.35 -20.04
CA ARG A 117 -12.67 19.72 -20.03
C ARG A 117 -12.62 20.30 -18.61
N ALA A 118 -13.68 20.04 -17.82
CA ALA A 118 -13.73 20.42 -16.40
C ALA A 118 -12.65 19.68 -15.60
N GLY A 119 -12.52 18.36 -15.78
CA GLY A 119 -11.45 17.59 -15.13
C GLY A 119 -10.04 18.10 -15.48
N LYS A 120 -9.78 18.48 -16.74
CA LYS A 120 -8.48 19.08 -17.12
C LYS A 120 -8.23 20.42 -16.43
N ALA A 121 -9.25 21.26 -16.31
CA ALA A 121 -9.14 22.53 -15.59
C ALA A 121 -8.82 22.28 -14.11
N LEU A 122 -9.54 21.36 -13.46
CA LEU A 122 -9.30 20.96 -12.08
C LEU A 122 -7.88 20.41 -11.87
N ARG A 123 -7.38 19.55 -12.76
CA ARG A 123 -5.99 19.06 -12.68
C ARG A 123 -4.97 20.21 -12.68
N ARG A 124 -5.18 21.21 -13.54
CA ARG A 124 -4.27 22.35 -13.66
C ARG A 124 -4.32 23.22 -12.40
N GLU A 125 -5.52 23.53 -11.93
CA GLU A 125 -5.72 24.32 -10.71
C GLU A 125 -5.10 23.63 -9.49
N ALA A 126 -5.33 22.31 -9.35
CA ALA A 126 -4.76 21.50 -8.27
C ALA A 126 -3.22 21.49 -8.29
N ALA A 127 -2.59 21.48 -9.46
CA ALA A 127 -1.14 21.56 -9.59
C ALA A 127 -0.57 22.91 -9.13
N GLU A 128 -1.32 24.00 -9.30
CA GLU A 128 -0.91 25.35 -8.92
C GLU A 128 -1.15 25.64 -7.43
N ALA A 129 -2.14 25.00 -6.81
CA ALA A 129 -2.59 25.30 -5.45
C ALA A 129 -2.23 24.22 -4.39
N ALA A 130 -1.58 23.12 -4.77
CA ALA A 130 -1.19 22.05 -3.85
C ALA A 130 -0.23 22.54 -2.75
N ALA A 131 -0.75 22.72 -1.54
CA ALA A 131 0.01 23.25 -0.40
C ALA A 131 0.76 22.14 0.37
N ASP A 132 0.11 21.00 0.59
CA ASP A 132 0.61 19.86 1.37
C ASP A 132 1.19 18.74 0.48
N ASP A 133 2.00 17.86 1.07
CA ASP A 133 2.72 16.81 0.33
C ASP A 133 1.76 15.79 -0.31
N ALA A 134 0.65 15.48 0.36
CA ALA A 134 -0.40 14.63 -0.19
C ALA A 134 -1.07 15.26 -1.44
N GLY A 135 -1.40 16.55 -1.39
CA GLY A 135 -1.93 17.29 -2.53
C GLY A 135 -0.94 17.39 -3.68
N ARG A 136 0.35 17.63 -3.39
CA ARG A 136 1.40 17.69 -4.42
C ARG A 136 1.65 16.34 -5.06
N LEU A 137 1.69 15.25 -4.28
CA LEU A 137 1.77 13.89 -4.80
C LEU A 137 0.55 13.59 -5.69
N ALA A 138 -0.65 13.94 -5.23
CA ALA A 138 -1.87 13.73 -5.99
C ALA A 138 -1.84 14.44 -7.35
N ALA A 139 -1.43 15.72 -7.36
CA ALA A 139 -1.46 16.56 -8.57
C ALA A 139 -0.27 16.31 -9.52
N LEU A 140 0.94 16.23 -8.98
CA LEU A 140 2.21 16.22 -9.73
C LEU A 140 2.85 14.83 -9.80
N GLY A 141 2.39 13.87 -9.00
CA GLY A 141 3.04 12.58 -8.85
C GLY A 141 4.26 12.63 -7.93
N PRO A 142 5.16 11.63 -8.02
CA PRO A 142 6.24 11.47 -7.04
C PRO A 142 7.20 12.66 -7.01
N ASP A 143 7.27 13.40 -8.12
CA ASP A 143 8.11 14.58 -8.25
C ASP A 143 7.68 15.74 -7.33
N GLY A 144 6.42 15.77 -6.92
CA GLY A 144 5.86 16.78 -6.01
C GLY A 144 6.12 16.51 -4.53
N VAL A 145 6.63 15.33 -4.16
CA VAL A 145 6.86 14.94 -2.76
C VAL A 145 8.11 15.63 -2.22
N GLU A 146 8.00 16.33 -1.07
CA GLU A 146 9.13 17.01 -0.43
C GLU A 146 10.11 16.01 0.21
N ASP A 147 9.60 14.96 0.87
CA ASP A 147 10.45 13.94 1.49
C ASP A 147 11.25 13.21 0.41
N ALA A 148 12.56 13.48 0.38
CA ALA A 148 13.46 12.95 -0.65
C ALA A 148 13.50 11.42 -0.69
N LYS A 149 13.36 10.76 0.47
CA LYS A 149 13.32 9.31 0.57
C LYS A 149 12.03 8.77 -0.01
N MET A 150 10.87 9.33 0.35
CA MET A 150 9.58 8.89 -0.19
C MET A 150 9.47 9.16 -1.69
N ARG A 151 9.96 10.31 -2.15
CA ARG A 151 10.06 10.63 -3.59
C ARG A 151 10.86 9.58 -4.35
N GLU A 152 12.03 9.17 -3.83
CA GLU A 152 12.84 8.12 -4.45
C GLU A 152 12.11 6.78 -4.47
N ILE A 153 11.56 6.36 -3.33
CA ILE A 153 10.81 5.10 -3.20
C ILE A 153 9.62 5.05 -4.18
N LEU A 154 8.91 6.16 -4.38
CA LEU A 154 7.76 6.23 -5.28
C LEU A 154 8.14 6.35 -6.76
N ARG A 155 9.32 6.91 -7.07
CA ARG A 155 9.87 6.94 -8.44
C ARG A 155 10.42 5.58 -8.86
N THR A 156 11.04 4.87 -7.93
CA THR A 156 11.70 3.60 -8.18
C THR A 156 10.70 2.46 -7.95
N GLY A 157 10.54 1.56 -8.93
CA GLY A 157 9.74 0.35 -8.74
C GLY A 157 10.34 -0.58 -7.69
N ASP A 158 9.57 -1.56 -7.21
CA ASP A 158 10.04 -2.54 -6.23
C ASP A 158 11.38 -3.18 -6.69
N PRO A 159 12.38 -3.29 -5.80
CA PRO A 159 13.65 -3.89 -6.15
C PRO A 159 13.44 -5.35 -6.56
N LYS A 160 14.14 -5.79 -7.61
CA LYS A 160 14.06 -7.17 -8.09
C LYS A 160 14.45 -8.12 -6.94
N PRO A 161 13.74 -9.25 -6.75
CA PRO A 161 14.12 -10.24 -5.76
C PRO A 161 15.58 -10.66 -5.97
N ILE A 162 16.40 -10.49 -4.94
CA ILE A 162 17.77 -11.00 -4.96
C ILE A 162 17.66 -12.53 -5.02
N LYS A 163 18.02 -13.11 -6.17
CA LYS A 163 18.19 -14.55 -6.30
C LYS A 163 19.44 -14.92 -5.50
N LEU A 164 19.26 -15.20 -4.21
CA LEU A 164 20.32 -15.84 -3.45
C LEU A 164 20.64 -17.17 -4.15
N PRO A 165 21.92 -17.47 -4.40
CA PRO A 165 22.28 -18.79 -4.89
C PRO A 165 21.68 -19.80 -3.93
N ARG A 166 20.72 -20.58 -4.42
CA ARG A 166 20.23 -21.73 -3.67
C ARG A 166 21.47 -22.60 -3.46
N PRO A 167 21.86 -22.92 -2.22
CA PRO A 167 22.94 -23.87 -2.03
C PRO A 167 22.56 -25.13 -2.83
N PRO A 168 23.47 -25.66 -3.67
CA PRO A 168 23.20 -26.86 -4.44
C PRO A 168 22.70 -27.90 -3.44
N GLY A 169 21.52 -28.45 -3.72
CA GLY A 169 20.75 -29.25 -2.78
C GLY A 169 21.65 -30.21 -2.02
N ARG A 170 21.87 -29.92 -0.73
CA ARG A 170 22.31 -30.93 0.22
C ARG A 170 21.10 -31.85 0.33
N GLY A 171 21.14 -32.92 -0.45
CA GLY A 171 20.03 -33.84 -0.59
C GLY A 171 19.47 -34.20 0.77
N HIS A 172 18.15 -34.26 0.86
CA HIS A 172 17.50 -35.17 1.78
C HIS A 172 17.86 -36.60 1.35
N ARG A 173 19.10 -37.01 1.60
CA ARG A 173 19.47 -38.42 1.72
C ARG A 173 19.48 -38.71 3.21
N ASN A 174 18.52 -39.53 3.61
CA ASN A 174 18.46 -40.24 4.87
C ASN A 174 18.04 -39.39 6.09
N LEU A 175 16.74 -39.07 6.13
CA LEU A 175 15.98 -39.11 7.38
C LEU A 175 15.46 -40.54 7.64
N GLU A 176 16.23 -41.56 7.23
CA GLU A 176 15.99 -42.92 7.67
C GLU A 176 16.55 -43.04 9.09
N SER A 177 15.67 -43.50 9.98
CA SER A 177 16.00 -44.13 11.25
C SER A 177 16.91 -43.32 12.17
N SER A 178 16.29 -42.50 13.02
CA SER A 178 16.81 -42.35 14.38
C SER A 178 16.71 -43.71 15.08
N THR A 179 17.71 -44.57 14.89
CA THR A 179 18.05 -45.63 15.85
C THR A 179 18.70 -44.96 17.05
N LEU A 180 17.90 -44.26 17.85
CA LEU A 180 18.26 -44.02 19.23
C LEU A 180 18.23 -45.39 19.91
N SER A 181 19.40 -46.02 20.00
CA SER A 181 19.61 -47.20 20.84
C SER A 181 19.36 -46.81 22.28
N ASP A 182 18.15 -47.11 22.74
CA ASP A 182 17.79 -47.12 24.15
C ASP A 182 18.26 -48.44 24.77
N THR A 183 19.56 -48.57 25.03
CA THR A 183 20.14 -49.49 26.01
C THR A 183 21.67 -49.36 25.96
N GLN A 184 22.25 -48.49 26.77
CA GLN A 184 23.59 -48.70 27.34
C GLN A 184 23.87 -47.69 28.47
N TYR A 185 23.20 -47.90 29.59
CA TYR A 185 23.78 -47.67 30.92
C TYR A 185 23.69 -48.98 31.70
N GLY A 186 24.86 -49.52 32.07
CA GLY A 186 24.97 -50.79 32.78
C GLY A 186 26.38 -51.36 32.67
N GLY A 187 27.37 -50.56 33.10
CA GLY A 187 28.77 -50.97 33.17
C GLY A 187 28.98 -52.17 34.09
N GLY A 188 29.94 -53.00 33.71
CA GLY A 188 30.24 -54.26 34.37
C GLY A 188 31.04 -54.14 35.67
N GLY A 189 31.14 -55.30 36.32
CA GLY A 189 32.07 -55.60 37.40
C GLY A 189 32.00 -57.10 37.69
N GLY A 190 32.92 -57.87 37.12
CA GLY A 190 33.08 -59.30 37.44
C GLY A 190 33.97 -59.54 38.66
N THR A 191 34.05 -60.81 39.07
CA THR A 191 35.23 -61.62 39.50
C THR A 191 35.07 -62.41 40.81
N GLY A 192 35.54 -63.68 40.78
CA GLY A 192 35.95 -64.54 41.91
C GLY A 192 34.85 -65.49 42.41
N GLY A 193 34.91 -66.82 42.25
CA GLY A 193 35.86 -67.76 42.90
C GLY A 193 35.40 -67.95 44.36
N TYR A 194 34.90 -69.11 44.83
CA TYR A 194 35.44 -70.48 44.87
C TYR A 194 34.30 -71.48 45.12
#